data_AF-A0A842REY9-F1
#
_entry.id   AF-A0A842REY9-F1
#
_cell.length_a   1.000
_cell.length_b   1.000
_cell.length_c   1.000
_cell.angle_alpha   90.00
_cell.angle_beta   90.00
_cell.angle_gamma   90.00
#
_symmetry.space_group_name_H-M   'P 1'
#
loop_
_entity.id
_entity.type
_entity.pdbx_description
1 polymer ?
#
loop_
_entity_poly.entity_id
_entity_poly.type
_entity_poly.pdbx_seq_one_letter_code
_entity_poly.pdbx_strand_id
1 'polypeptide(L)'
;MAKKVKPGMSAKEIAILHYTLLMENNKKEWLKTVRKRLRDLTAQGKRGARHDNWWEVGRQRVEEKGVKYSFKNKVARQSTDTHIKFFFHRKLPDGSKLGSGQVPIHVIKDKDDNDEWRVDTSSW
;
A
#
# COMPACT_ATOMS: atom_id res chain seq x y z
N MET A 1 7.55 -5.66 18.30
CA MET A 1 7.19 -4.23 18.18
C MET A 1 6.28 -4.07 16.97
N ALA A 2 5.12 -3.41 17.10
CA ALA A 2 4.23 -3.17 15.96
C ALA A 2 4.93 -2.30 14.91
N LYS A 3 4.83 -2.67 13.63
CA LYS A 3 5.39 -1.86 12.55
C LYS A 3 4.59 -0.55 12.44
N LYS A 4 5.28 0.56 12.20
CA LYS A 4 4.70 1.91 12.15
C LYS A 4 5.43 2.78 11.15
N VAL A 5 4.73 3.77 10.62
CA VAL A 5 5.33 4.76 9.72
C VAL A 5 6.34 5.60 10.51
N LYS A 6 7.52 5.83 9.93
CA LYS A 6 8.58 6.67 10.49
C LYS A 6 8.99 7.74 9.46
N PRO A 7 9.39 8.94 9.90
CA PRO A 7 9.96 9.94 9.01
C PRO A 7 11.19 9.42 8.28
N GLY A 8 11.40 9.88 7.05
CA GLY A 8 12.56 9.53 6.22
C GLY A 8 12.56 8.10 5.64
N MET A 9 11.45 7.37 5.76
CA MET A 9 11.33 6.05 5.12
C MET A 9 11.42 6.17 3.60
N SER A 10 12.19 5.30 2.97
CA SER A 10 12.27 5.20 1.51
C SER A 10 10.94 4.75 0.90
N ALA A 11 10.75 5.02 -0.39
CA ALA A 11 9.57 4.58 -1.13
C ALA A 11 9.34 3.05 -1.04
N LYS A 12 10.43 2.26 -1.04
CA LYS A 12 10.36 0.80 -0.92
C LYS A 12 9.87 0.39 0.47
N GLU A 13 10.38 1.01 1.51
CA GLU A 13 9.96 0.73 2.89
C GLU A 13 8.48 1.05 3.10
N ILE A 14 8.01 2.19 2.59
CA ILE A 14 6.59 2.56 2.64
C ILE A 14 5.71 1.54 1.90
N ALA A 15 6.11 1.12 0.69
CA ALA A 15 5.36 0.12 -0.07
C ALA A 15 5.27 -1.23 0.65
N ILE A 16 6.38 -1.70 1.23
CA ILE A 16 6.42 -2.95 1.99
C ILE A 16 5.58 -2.83 3.26
N LEU A 17 5.70 -1.71 3.97
CA LEU A 17 4.96 -1.44 5.18
C LEU A 17 3.45 -1.40 4.92
N HIS A 18 3.02 -0.78 3.82
CA HIS A 18 1.61 -0.72 3.42
C HIS A 18 0.96 -2.12 3.37
N TYR A 19 1.53 -3.06 2.62
CA TYR A 19 0.97 -4.42 2.58
C TYR A 19 1.18 -5.19 3.88
N THR A 20 2.24 -4.91 4.62
CA THR A 20 2.44 -5.55 5.93
C THR A 20 1.34 -5.16 6.90
N LEU A 21 1.02 -3.88 7.01
CA LEU A 21 -0.02 -3.38 7.92
C LEU A 21 -1.42 -3.85 7.50
N LEU A 22 -1.65 -4.06 6.19
CA LEU A 22 -2.83 -4.74 5.70
C LEU A 22 -2.92 -6.16 6.26
N MET A 23 -1.84 -6.95 6.14
CA MET A 23 -1.81 -8.33 6.62
C MET A 23 -1.96 -8.41 8.15
N GLU A 24 -1.37 -7.46 8.88
CA GLU A 24 -1.43 -7.34 10.35
C GLU A 24 -2.74 -6.72 10.87
N ASN A 25 -3.72 -6.41 10.01
CA ASN A 25 -4.98 -5.76 10.37
C ASN A 25 -4.83 -4.42 11.13
N ASN A 26 -3.77 -3.66 10.82
CA ASN A 26 -3.50 -2.37 11.46
C ASN A 26 -3.97 -1.20 10.58
N LYS A 27 -5.28 -0.95 10.51
CA LYS A 27 -5.89 0.12 9.68
C LYS A 27 -5.32 1.50 10.01
N LYS A 28 -5.12 1.78 11.31
CA LYS A 28 -4.67 3.09 11.79
C LYS A 28 -3.28 3.45 11.26
N GLU A 29 -2.32 2.55 11.37
CA GLU A 29 -0.99 2.77 10.80
C GLU A 29 -1.01 2.63 9.28
N TRP A 30 -1.84 1.74 8.73
CA TRP A 30 -1.96 1.57 7.28
C TRP A 30 -2.37 2.86 6.60
N LEU A 31 -3.37 3.57 7.15
CA LEU A 31 -3.80 4.86 6.60
C LEU A 31 -2.65 5.85 6.50
N LYS A 32 -1.72 5.89 7.48
CA LYS A 32 -0.56 6.79 7.46
C LYS A 32 0.40 6.53 6.30
N THR A 33 0.38 5.33 5.71
CA THR A 33 1.19 5.03 4.51
C THR A 33 0.61 5.67 3.26
N VAL A 34 -0.67 6.04 3.25
CA VAL A 34 -1.39 6.60 2.10
C VAL A 34 -1.19 8.12 2.06
N ARG A 35 -1.20 8.71 0.85
CA ARG A 35 -1.06 10.15 0.63
C ARG A 35 -2.03 10.98 1.48
N LYS A 36 -1.57 12.10 2.04
CA LYS A 36 -2.35 12.96 2.94
C LYS A 36 -3.69 13.37 2.37
N ARG A 37 -3.71 13.86 1.13
CA ARG A 37 -4.96 14.21 0.43
C ARG A 37 -6.01 13.09 0.45
N LEU A 38 -5.59 11.83 0.31
CA LEU A 38 -6.50 10.68 0.33
C LEU A 38 -6.96 10.36 1.76
N ARG A 39 -6.07 10.49 2.76
CA ARG A 39 -6.45 10.35 4.18
C ARG A 39 -7.48 11.39 4.59
N ASP A 40 -7.30 12.64 4.16
CA ASP A 40 -8.21 13.75 4.47
C ASP A 40 -9.61 13.52 3.86
N LEU A 41 -9.68 12.94 2.65
CA LEU A 41 -10.95 12.56 2.02
C LEU A 41 -11.68 11.46 2.80
N THR A 42 -10.96 10.45 3.30
CA THR A 42 -11.52 9.43 4.22
C THR A 42 -12.02 10.07 5.52
N ALA A 43 -11.24 10.98 6.12
CA ALA A 43 -11.61 11.65 7.37
C ALA A 43 -12.88 12.52 7.25
N GLN A 44 -13.14 13.07 6.06
CA GLN A 44 -14.36 13.85 5.77
C GLN A 44 -15.63 13.00 5.64
N GLY A 45 -15.56 11.68 5.83
CA GLY A 45 -16.74 10.80 5.80
C GLY A 45 -17.42 10.73 4.44
N LYS A 46 -16.73 11.13 3.36
CA LYS A 46 -17.23 11.00 1.99
C LYS A 46 -17.29 9.52 1.62
N ARG A 47 -18.40 8.85 1.96
CA ARG A 47 -18.72 7.48 1.56
C ARG A 47 -18.46 7.34 0.05
N GLY A 48 -17.63 6.37 -0.34
CA GLY A 48 -17.18 6.18 -1.72
C GLY A 48 -15.82 6.81 -2.06
N ALA A 49 -15.16 7.48 -1.11
CA ALA A 49 -13.73 7.80 -1.24
C ALA A 49 -12.97 6.48 -1.48
N ARG A 50 -12.28 6.37 -2.62
CA ARG A 50 -11.76 5.09 -3.17
C ARG A 50 -10.88 4.28 -2.20
N HIS A 51 -10.40 4.88 -1.12
CA HIS A 51 -9.32 4.39 -0.25
C HIS A 51 -9.82 3.54 0.94
N ASP A 52 -10.99 3.82 1.52
CA ASP A 52 -11.57 2.91 2.52
C ASP A 52 -11.95 1.58 1.86
N ASN A 53 -12.50 1.65 0.65
CA ASN A 53 -12.74 0.49 -0.19
C ASN A 53 -11.44 -0.30 -0.43
N TRP A 54 -10.29 0.37 -0.56
CA TRP A 54 -9.01 -0.34 -0.74
C TRP A 54 -8.62 -1.16 0.49
N TRP A 55 -8.78 -0.60 1.69
CA TRP A 55 -8.55 -1.35 2.93
C TRP A 55 -9.48 -2.57 2.99
N GLU A 56 -10.78 -2.38 2.80
CA GLU A 56 -11.78 -3.45 2.88
C GLU A 56 -11.53 -4.54 1.85
N VAL A 57 -11.32 -4.16 0.59
CA VAL A 57 -11.04 -5.08 -0.54
C VAL A 57 -9.72 -5.83 -0.36
N GLY A 58 -8.71 -5.16 0.21
CA GLY A 58 -7.44 -5.79 0.58
C GLY A 58 -7.60 -6.77 1.74
N ARG A 59 -8.32 -6.38 2.80
CA ARG A 59 -8.58 -7.21 3.99
C ARG A 59 -9.41 -8.42 3.64
N GLN A 60 -10.45 -8.27 2.84
CA GLN A 60 -11.27 -9.39 2.38
C GLN A 60 -10.41 -10.48 1.74
N ARG A 61 -9.44 -10.13 0.89
CA ARG A 61 -8.50 -11.11 0.30
C ARG A 61 -7.59 -11.77 1.32
N VAL A 62 -7.11 -11.01 2.31
CA VAL A 62 -6.26 -11.55 3.37
C VAL A 62 -7.05 -12.50 4.27
N GLU A 63 -8.29 -12.16 4.62
CA GLU A 63 -9.14 -12.91 5.53
C GLU A 63 -9.78 -14.13 4.86
N GLU A 64 -10.43 -13.97 3.71
CA GLU A 64 -11.14 -15.07 3.04
C GLU A 64 -10.19 -16.04 2.34
N LYS A 65 -9.10 -15.53 1.75
CA LYS A 65 -8.21 -16.30 0.88
C LYS A 65 -6.81 -16.48 1.45
N GLY A 66 -6.52 -15.94 2.65
CA GLY A 66 -5.20 -16.04 3.27
C GLY A 66 -4.08 -15.41 2.44
N VAL A 67 -4.40 -14.42 1.61
CA VAL A 67 -3.46 -13.82 0.65
C VAL A 67 -2.29 -13.16 1.37
N LYS A 68 -1.08 -13.43 0.88
CA LYS A 68 0.17 -12.79 1.32
C LYS A 68 0.79 -11.98 0.19
N TYR A 69 1.36 -10.83 0.56
CA TYR A 69 2.07 -9.95 -0.36
C TYR A 69 3.56 -9.95 -0.04
N SER A 70 4.39 -10.01 -1.08
CA SER A 70 5.85 -9.88 -0.93
C SER A 70 6.43 -9.00 -2.03
N PHE A 71 7.43 -8.20 -1.69
CA PHE A 71 8.08 -7.31 -2.66
C PHE A 71 8.67 -8.14 -3.81
N LYS A 72 8.45 -7.68 -5.04
CA LYS A 72 9.07 -8.27 -6.23
C LYS A 72 10.19 -7.38 -6.76
N ASN A 73 9.83 -6.26 -7.39
CA ASN A 73 10.80 -5.40 -8.07
C ASN A 73 10.29 -3.97 -8.24
N LYS A 74 11.23 -3.04 -8.43
CA LYS A 74 10.97 -1.68 -8.94
C LYS A 74 10.75 -1.73 -10.46
N VAL A 75 9.84 -0.91 -10.96
CA VAL A 75 9.61 -0.74 -12.41
C VAL A 75 10.37 0.49 -12.89
N ALA A 76 11.65 0.31 -13.24
CA ALA A 76 12.57 1.42 -13.55
C ALA A 76 12.01 2.37 -14.62
N ARG A 77 11.52 1.82 -15.74
CA ARG A 77 10.93 2.60 -16.85
C ARG A 77 9.67 3.42 -16.51
N GLN A 78 9.07 3.22 -15.35
CA GLN A 78 7.87 3.93 -14.86
C GLN A 78 8.15 4.64 -13.52
N SER A 79 9.42 4.82 -13.18
CA SER A 79 9.84 5.45 -11.93
C SER A 79 10.66 6.70 -12.21
N THR A 80 10.42 7.74 -11.44
CA THR A 80 11.14 9.02 -11.38
C THR A 80 11.60 9.26 -9.94
N ASP A 81 12.27 10.39 -9.70
CA ASP A 81 12.77 10.78 -8.37
C ASP A 81 11.66 11.13 -7.36
N THR A 82 10.46 11.40 -7.86
CA THR A 82 9.30 11.80 -7.06
C THR A 82 8.16 10.80 -7.12
N HIS A 83 8.20 9.82 -8.02
CA HIS A 83 7.18 8.81 -8.18
C HIS A 83 7.80 7.46 -8.53
N ILE A 84 7.57 6.43 -7.72
CA ILE A 84 8.14 5.11 -7.93
C ILE A 84 7.03 4.07 -8.01
N LYS A 85 7.10 3.23 -9.05
CA LYS A 85 6.23 2.07 -9.19
C LYS A 85 6.96 0.80 -8.77
N PHE A 86 6.32 0.01 -7.92
CA PHE A 86 6.77 -1.33 -7.55
C PHE A 86 5.75 -2.38 -7.96
N PHE A 87 6.22 -3.62 -8.12
CA PHE A 87 5.39 -4.80 -8.14
C PHE A 87 5.56 -5.61 -6.86
N PHE A 88 4.45 -6.20 -6.41
CA PHE A 88 4.41 -7.20 -5.36
C PHE A 88 3.89 -8.51 -5.91
N HIS A 89 4.41 -9.61 -5.39
CA HIS A 89 3.80 -10.91 -5.55
C HIS A 89 2.59 -11.02 -4.65
N ARG A 90 1.49 -11.53 -5.22
CA ARG A 90 0.28 -11.89 -4.49
C ARG A 90 0.14 -13.41 -4.48
N LYS A 91 0.28 -14.00 -3.31
CA LYS A 91 0.32 -15.46 -3.12
C LYS A 91 -0.82 -15.93 -2.23
N LEU A 92 -1.33 -17.12 -2.51
CA LEU A 92 -2.23 -17.87 -1.62
C LEU A 92 -1.44 -18.56 -0.49
N PRO A 93 -2.12 -19.12 0.53
CA PRO A 93 -1.47 -19.81 1.65
C PRO A 93 -0.55 -20.96 1.23
N ASP A 94 -0.92 -21.68 0.18
CA ASP A 94 -0.16 -22.77 -0.44
C ASP A 94 1.06 -22.27 -1.24
N GLY A 95 1.26 -20.96 -1.33
CA GLY A 95 2.34 -20.31 -2.08
C GLY A 95 2.05 -20.08 -3.56
N SER A 96 0.92 -20.58 -4.09
CA SER A 96 0.52 -20.39 -5.47
C SER A 96 0.15 -18.93 -5.76
N LYS A 97 0.18 -18.54 -7.03
CA LYS A 97 -0.12 -17.16 -7.47
C LYS A 97 -1.63 -16.98 -7.59
N LEU A 98 -2.17 -15.87 -7.07
CA LEU A 98 -3.56 -15.48 -7.32
C LEU A 98 -3.65 -14.57 -8.57
N GLY A 99 -4.31 -15.04 -9.63
CA GLY A 99 -4.39 -14.33 -10.91
C GLY A 99 -3.02 -14.22 -11.59
N SER A 100 -2.65 -13.04 -12.10
CA SER A 100 -1.30 -12.80 -12.65
C SER A 100 -0.18 -12.99 -11.61
N GLY A 101 -0.51 -13.05 -10.32
CA GLY A 101 0.45 -13.15 -9.22
C GLY A 101 1.30 -11.90 -9.02
N GLN A 102 0.89 -10.77 -9.61
CA GLN A 102 1.60 -9.49 -9.61
C GLN A 102 0.60 -8.38 -9.33
N VAL A 103 0.85 -7.52 -8.36
CA VAL A 103 0.04 -6.32 -8.12
C VAL A 103 0.92 -5.07 -8.10
N PRO A 104 0.55 -4.00 -8.82
CA PRO A 104 1.30 -2.75 -8.79
C PRO A 104 0.98 -1.94 -7.54
N ILE A 105 1.97 -1.17 -7.08
CA ILE A 105 1.81 -0.09 -6.12
C ILE A 105 2.64 1.11 -6.56
N HIS A 106 2.03 2.29 -6.46
CA HIS A 106 2.59 3.58 -6.83
C HIS A 106 2.82 4.38 -5.56
N VAL A 107 4.06 4.84 -5.37
CA VAL A 107 4.49 5.63 -4.21
C VAL A 107 5.02 6.97 -4.72
N ILE A 108 4.59 8.07 -4.13
CA ILE A 108 4.94 9.42 -4.53
C ILE A 108 5.56 10.18 -3.34
N LYS A 109 6.46 11.14 -3.61
CA LYS A 109 6.81 12.17 -2.63
C LYS A 109 5.62 13.09 -2.46
N ASP A 110 5.03 13.07 -1.27
CA ASP A 110 3.83 13.82 -0.97
C ASP A 110 4.20 15.22 -0.46
N LYS A 111 4.11 16.22 -1.34
CA LYS A 111 4.39 17.62 -1.00
C LYS A 111 3.51 18.15 0.14
N ASP A 112 2.32 17.58 0.31
CA ASP A 112 1.38 17.96 1.37
C ASP A 112 1.74 17.32 2.73
N ASP A 113 2.71 16.40 2.74
CA ASP A 113 3.16 15.59 3.89
C ASP A 113 4.69 15.64 4.03
N ASN A 114 5.26 16.86 4.03
CA ASN A 114 6.69 17.12 4.22
C ASN A 114 7.63 16.41 3.22
N ASP A 115 7.20 16.27 1.96
CA ASP A 115 7.93 15.55 0.90
C ASP A 115 8.25 14.08 1.23
N GLU A 116 7.55 13.51 2.21
CA GLU A 116 7.69 12.11 2.60
C GLU A 116 7.08 11.18 1.55
N TRP A 117 7.61 9.96 1.46
CA TRP A 117 7.05 8.95 0.56
C TRP A 117 5.71 8.42 1.08
N ARG A 118 4.70 8.43 0.21
CA ARG A 118 3.35 7.92 0.50
C ARG A 118 2.76 7.14 -0.68
N VAL A 119 1.89 6.20 -0.39
CA VAL A 119 1.15 5.43 -1.39
C VAL A 119 0.10 6.33 -2.04
N ASP A 120 0.22 6.48 -3.34
CA ASP A 120 -0.74 7.21 -4.17
C ASP A 120 -1.81 6.25 -4.72
N THR A 121 -1.39 5.09 -5.23
CA THR A 121 -2.29 4.06 -5.73
C THR A 121 -1.78 2.66 -5.39
N SER A 122 -2.65 1.76 -4.94
CA SER A 122 -2.31 0.34 -4.70
C SER A 122 -3.38 -0.60 -5.28
N SER A 123 -2.98 -1.85 -5.51
CA SER A 123 -3.85 -2.93 -5.99
C SER A 123 -3.86 -4.11 -5.03
N TRP A 124 -4.95 -4.88 -5.06
CA TRP A 124 -5.24 -5.98 -4.13
C TRP A 124 -5.49 -7.26 -4.88
#